data_AF-G0NHU1-F1
#
_entry.id   AF-G0NHU1-F1
#
_cell.length_a   1.000
_cell.length_b   1.000
_cell.length_c   1.000
_cell.angle_alpha   90.00
_cell.angle_beta   90.00
_cell.angle_gamma   90.00
#
_symmetry.space_group_name_H-M   'P 1'
#
loop_
_entity.id
_entity.type
_entity.pdbx_description
1 polymer ?
#
loop_
_entity_poly.entity_id
_entity_poly.type
_entity_poly.pdbx_seq_one_letter_code
_entity_poly.pdbx_strand_id
1 'polypeptide(L)'
;MCGLQPDFLDDKFQKRRYLTCRGPGQQKENFIEHDKFEELKKEILKELAKNAPKLLKKKKREVQDVGQNGFTKKDLKNQLHQLGFVKTFPNIGQYLDKAYNKAVEEKKGSVLRTFDMVKALKMCQIICVSGRIGKVIELLHEKGGCKRVWMDCNRCVEDPVPMEH
;
A
#
# COMPACT_ATOMS: atom_id res chain seq x y z
N MET A 1 -23.18 -5.80 -34.13
CA MET A 1 -24.51 -6.42 -33.92
C MET A 1 -24.27 -7.85 -33.50
N CYS A 2 -24.53 -8.21 -32.25
CA CYS A 2 -24.47 -9.60 -31.79
C CYS A 2 -25.89 -10.01 -31.40
N GLY A 3 -26.36 -11.10 -32.01
CA GLY A 3 -27.71 -11.61 -31.87
C GLY A 3 -28.01 -12.13 -30.46
N LEU A 4 -29.27 -11.96 -30.07
CA LEU A 4 -29.88 -12.60 -28.91
C LEU A 4 -30.40 -13.98 -29.33
N GLN A 5 -30.20 -14.99 -28.48
CA GLN A 5 -31.18 -16.06 -28.33
C GLN A 5 -31.49 -16.31 -26.85
N PRO A 6 -32.73 -16.71 -26.53
CA PRO A 6 -33.33 -16.57 -25.21
C PRO A 6 -33.25 -17.84 -24.36
N ASP A 7 -33.25 -17.59 -23.06
CA ASP A 7 -33.95 -18.31 -21.98
C ASP A 7 -33.71 -19.81 -21.78
N PHE A 8 -33.15 -20.15 -20.61
CA PHE A 8 -33.73 -21.19 -19.76
C PHE A 8 -33.44 -20.81 -18.30
N LEU A 9 -34.51 -20.42 -17.60
CA LEU A 9 -34.54 -20.22 -16.15
C LEU A 9 -34.50 -21.60 -15.48
N ASP A 10 -33.55 -21.81 -14.58
CA ASP A 10 -33.81 -22.68 -13.44
C ASP A 10 -33.04 -22.23 -12.20
N ASP A 11 -33.74 -22.35 -11.07
CA ASP A 11 -33.51 -21.66 -9.82
C ASP A 11 -32.38 -22.30 -8.98
N LYS A 12 -31.62 -21.44 -8.30
CA LYS A 12 -30.56 -21.71 -7.29
C LYS A 12 -29.15 -22.02 -7.82
N PHE A 13 -28.20 -21.32 -7.18
CA PHE A 13 -26.73 -21.49 -7.23
C PHE A 13 -25.97 -20.91 -8.44
N GLN A 14 -25.53 -19.66 -8.25
CA GLN A 14 -24.14 -19.21 -8.45
C GLN A 14 -23.57 -19.28 -9.87
N LYS A 15 -23.86 -18.25 -10.67
CA LYS A 15 -22.97 -17.74 -11.74
C LYS A 15 -23.28 -16.27 -12.02
N ARG A 16 -22.73 -15.36 -11.20
CA ARG A 16 -22.55 -13.97 -11.67
C ARG A 16 -21.47 -14.00 -12.75
N ARG A 17 -21.91 -14.06 -13.99
CA ARG A 17 -21.11 -13.67 -15.15
C ARG A 17 -20.65 -12.23 -14.93
N TYR A 18 -19.37 -12.04 -14.63
CA TYR A 18 -18.74 -10.76 -14.93
C TYR A 18 -18.56 -10.72 -16.44
N LEU A 19 -19.43 -9.98 -17.12
CA LEU A 19 -19.22 -9.54 -18.48
C LEU A 19 -18.03 -8.57 -18.47
N THR A 20 -16.82 -9.07 -18.69
CA THR A 20 -15.69 -8.22 -19.06
C THR A 20 -15.69 -8.06 -20.57
N CYS A 21 -16.41 -7.08 -21.08
CA CYS A 21 -16.08 -6.53 -22.39
C CYS A 21 -14.80 -5.70 -22.21
N ARG A 22 -13.64 -6.25 -22.54
CA ARG A 22 -12.40 -5.47 -22.69
C ARG A 22 -11.89 -5.65 -24.11
N GLY A 23 -11.82 -4.53 -24.84
CA GLY A 23 -11.27 -4.50 -26.19
C GLY A 23 -9.79 -4.90 -26.19
N PRO A 24 -9.22 -5.20 -27.37
CA PRO A 24 -7.82 -5.58 -27.51
C PRO A 24 -6.93 -4.36 -27.28
N GLY A 25 -6.51 -4.18 -26.03
CA GLY A 25 -5.63 -3.11 -25.58
C GLY A 25 -5.14 -3.45 -24.17
N GLN A 26 -4.11 -4.30 -24.12
CA GLN A 26 -3.30 -4.73 -22.96
C GLN A 26 -3.77 -4.27 -21.56
N GLN A 27 -4.60 -5.09 -20.92
CA GLN A 27 -4.62 -5.10 -19.46
C GLN A 27 -3.26 -5.61 -18.96
N LYS A 28 -2.39 -4.75 -18.41
CA LYS A 28 -1.31 -5.25 -17.56
C LYS A 28 -1.94 -5.81 -16.30
N GLU A 29 -1.96 -7.13 -16.20
CA GLU A 29 -2.42 -7.84 -15.03
C GLU A 29 -1.65 -7.36 -13.79
N ASN A 30 -2.38 -6.88 -12.78
CA ASN A 30 -1.83 -6.40 -11.50
C ASN A 30 -1.26 -7.54 -10.62
N PHE A 31 -1.16 -8.74 -11.17
CA PHE A 31 -0.68 -9.92 -10.47
C PHE A 31 0.85 -10.00 -10.52
N ILE A 32 1.42 -10.58 -9.47
CA ILE A 32 2.83 -10.92 -9.34
C ILE A 32 2.87 -12.44 -9.28
N GLU A 33 3.79 -13.05 -10.03
CA GLU A 33 4.03 -14.49 -9.94
C GLU A 33 4.39 -14.88 -8.51
N HIS A 34 3.90 -16.04 -8.06
CA HIS A 34 4.09 -16.49 -6.68
C HIS A 34 5.57 -16.58 -6.29
N ASP A 35 6.41 -17.12 -7.17
CA ASP A 35 7.84 -17.29 -6.90
C ASP A 35 8.56 -15.94 -6.76
N LYS A 36 8.23 -14.98 -7.64
CA LYS A 36 8.74 -13.59 -7.56
C LYS A 36 8.29 -12.92 -6.26
N PHE A 37 7.05 -13.14 -5.83
CA PHE A 37 6.56 -12.62 -4.55
C PHE A 37 7.31 -13.21 -3.36
N GLU A 38 7.53 -14.52 -3.34
CA GLU A 38 8.26 -15.18 -2.25
C GLU A 38 9.74 -14.80 -2.21
N GLU A 39 10.39 -14.58 -3.37
CA GLU A 39 11.74 -14.02 -3.44
C GLU A 39 11.80 -12.60 -2.84
N LEU A 40 10.92 -11.71 -3.30
CA LEU A 40 10.87 -10.33 -2.82
C LEU A 40 10.58 -10.26 -1.32
N LYS A 41 9.66 -11.09 -0.84
CA LYS A 41 9.32 -11.22 0.57
C LYS A 41 10.51 -11.68 1.40
N LYS A 42 11.31 -12.64 0.93
CA LYS A 42 12.54 -13.07 1.61
C LYS A 42 13.56 -11.93 1.70
N GLU A 43 13.74 -11.14 0.65
CA GLU A 43 14.63 -9.98 0.65
C GLU A 43 14.18 -8.91 1.64
N ILE A 44 12.89 -8.55 1.60
CA ILE A 44 12.31 -7.61 2.57
C ILE A 44 12.55 -8.09 4.00
N LEU A 45 12.25 -9.37 4.29
CA LEU A 45 12.46 -9.94 5.62
C LEU A 45 13.94 -9.92 6.04
N LYS A 46 14.86 -10.21 5.11
CA LYS A 46 16.31 -10.15 5.35
C LYS A 46 16.76 -8.73 5.71
N GLU A 47 16.32 -7.71 4.95
CA GLU A 47 16.65 -6.31 5.24
C GLU A 47 16.06 -5.83 6.56
N LEU A 48 14.83 -6.24 6.89
CA LEU A 48 14.22 -5.92 8.17
C LEU A 48 14.97 -6.61 9.33
N ALA A 49 15.39 -7.86 9.16
CA ALA A 49 16.09 -8.63 10.19
C ALA A 49 17.44 -8.01 10.59
N LYS A 50 18.13 -7.27 9.71
CA LYS A 50 19.39 -6.59 10.04
C LYS A 50 19.23 -5.58 11.19
N ASN A 51 18.12 -4.83 11.18
CA ASN A 51 17.87 -3.76 12.15
C ASN A 51 16.94 -4.19 13.30
N ALA A 52 16.24 -5.31 13.11
CA ALA A 52 15.12 -5.70 13.97
C ALA A 52 15.05 -7.22 14.22
N PRO A 53 16.16 -7.92 14.52
CA PRO A 53 16.20 -9.39 14.58
C PRO A 53 15.28 -9.98 15.65
N LYS A 54 15.00 -9.21 16.72
CA LYS A 54 14.13 -9.59 17.85
C LYS A 54 12.69 -9.09 17.69
N LEU A 55 12.38 -8.19 16.75
CA LEU A 55 11.05 -7.59 16.61
C LEU A 55 10.08 -8.49 15.83
N LEU A 56 10.57 -9.29 14.88
CA LEU A 56 9.75 -10.31 14.20
C LEU A 56 9.21 -11.38 15.16
N LYS A 57 9.91 -11.60 16.29
CA LYS A 57 9.55 -12.56 17.34
C LYS A 57 8.72 -11.93 18.47
N LYS A 58 8.52 -10.61 18.47
CA LYS A 58 7.84 -9.89 19.57
C LYS A 58 6.34 -9.83 19.32
N LYS A 59 5.56 -9.83 20.41
CA LYS A 59 4.09 -9.62 20.36
C LYS A 59 3.78 -8.35 19.56
N LYS A 60 2.96 -8.52 18.51
CA LYS A 60 2.50 -7.41 17.66
C LYS A 60 1.72 -6.43 18.53
N ARG A 61 2.07 -5.14 18.42
CA ARG A 61 1.31 -4.04 19.02
C ARG A 61 0.34 -3.51 17.98
N GLU A 62 -0.86 -3.18 18.43
CA GLU A 62 -1.91 -2.66 17.56
C GLU A 62 -1.91 -1.13 17.55
N VAL A 63 -2.47 -0.56 16.48
CA VAL A 63 -2.69 0.88 16.39
C VAL A 63 -3.82 1.22 17.36
N GLN A 64 -3.59 2.21 18.22
CA GLN A 64 -4.62 2.66 19.15
C GLN A 64 -5.72 3.41 18.40
N ASP A 65 -6.95 3.29 18.89
CA ASP A 65 -8.08 4.02 18.32
C ASP A 65 -7.89 5.52 18.53
N VAL A 66 -8.13 6.28 17.47
CA VAL A 66 -8.04 7.73 17.48
C VAL A 66 -9.38 8.26 17.97
N GLY A 67 -9.34 9.05 19.05
CA GLY A 67 -10.53 9.67 19.63
C GLY A 67 -11.24 10.66 18.69
N GLN A 68 -12.36 11.20 19.14
CA GLN A 68 -13.24 12.05 18.33
C GLN A 68 -12.58 13.32 17.77
N ASN A 69 -11.52 13.81 18.43
CA ASN A 69 -10.77 14.99 18.00
C ASN A 69 -9.80 14.71 16.83
N GLY A 70 -9.70 13.45 16.40
CA GLY A 70 -8.70 13.01 15.46
C GLY A 70 -7.30 12.93 16.07
N PHE A 71 -6.29 12.81 15.20
CA PHE A 71 -4.89 12.76 15.62
C PHE A 71 -4.08 13.89 15.00
N THR A 72 -3.03 14.29 15.71
CA THR A 72 -2.04 15.28 15.26
C THR A 72 -0.77 14.59 14.75
N LYS A 73 0.11 15.35 14.10
CA LYS A 73 1.45 14.86 13.71
C LYS A 73 2.23 14.31 14.92
N LYS A 74 2.05 14.90 16.11
CA LYS A 74 2.69 14.43 17.35
C LYS A 74 2.17 13.04 17.74
N ASP A 75 0.87 12.80 17.61
CA ASP A 75 0.26 11.50 17.90
C ASP A 75 0.74 10.43 16.93
N LEU A 76 0.87 10.75 15.63
CA LEU A 76 1.46 9.85 14.64
C LEU A 76 2.92 9.49 14.99
N LYS A 77 3.73 10.47 15.42
CA LYS A 77 5.10 10.24 15.90
C LYS A 77 5.10 9.33 17.13
N ASN A 78 4.24 9.59 18.11
CA ASN A 78 4.14 8.76 19.31
C ASN A 78 3.75 7.32 18.95
N GLN A 79 2.83 7.13 18.02
CA GLN A 79 2.42 5.82 17.54
C GLN A 79 3.58 5.06 16.88
N LEU A 80 4.42 5.71 16.06
CA LEU A 80 5.63 5.11 15.49
C LEU A 80 6.59 4.59 16.58
N HIS A 81 6.78 5.36 17.66
CA HIS A 81 7.62 4.97 18.79
C HIS A 81 7.00 3.80 19.56
N GLN A 82 5.71 3.87 19.88
CA GLN A 82 4.99 2.83 20.62
C GLN A 82 4.99 1.49 19.87
N LEU A 83 4.84 1.51 18.55
CA LEU A 83 4.91 0.31 17.69
C LEU A 83 6.34 -0.18 17.46
N GLY A 84 7.35 0.59 17.88
CA GLY A 84 8.76 0.24 17.74
C GLY A 84 9.32 0.46 16.33
N PHE A 85 8.58 1.14 15.44
CA PHE A 85 9.02 1.35 14.06
C PHE A 85 10.26 2.25 13.96
N VAL A 86 10.46 3.16 14.91
CA VAL A 86 11.69 3.98 14.96
C VAL A 86 12.94 3.12 15.15
N LYS A 87 12.83 1.97 15.83
CA LYS A 87 13.95 1.02 15.98
C LYS A 87 14.16 0.19 14.72
N THR A 88 13.07 -0.26 14.08
CA THR A 88 13.13 -1.03 12.82
C THR A 88 13.62 -0.19 11.64
N PHE A 89 13.20 1.07 11.60
CA PHE A 89 13.40 2.01 10.51
C PHE A 89 13.96 3.32 11.08
N PRO A 90 15.27 3.45 11.28
CA PRO A 90 15.87 4.65 11.88
C PRO A 90 15.49 5.97 11.18
N ASN A 91 15.27 5.94 9.86
CA ASN A 91 14.95 7.13 9.07
C ASN A 91 13.44 7.40 8.97
N ILE A 92 12.57 6.61 9.62
CA ILE A 92 11.11 6.72 9.46
C ILE A 92 10.55 8.08 9.86
N GLY A 93 11.23 8.77 10.78
CA GLY A 93 10.85 10.10 11.23
C GLY A 93 10.91 11.15 10.12
N GLN A 94 11.77 10.97 9.10
CA GLN A 94 11.88 11.89 7.96
C GLN A 94 10.62 11.92 7.10
N TYR A 95 9.83 10.84 7.13
CA TYR A 95 8.60 10.71 6.33
C TYR A 95 7.34 11.12 7.08
N LEU A 96 7.45 11.54 8.35
CA LEU A 96 6.31 11.95 9.18
C LEU A 96 5.52 13.11 8.54
N ASP A 97 6.23 14.14 8.10
CA ASP A 97 5.61 15.31 7.47
C ASP A 97 4.83 14.93 6.22
N LYS A 98 5.49 14.18 5.32
CA LYS A 98 4.88 13.75 4.07
C LYS A 98 3.64 12.88 4.32
N ALA A 99 3.73 11.91 5.22
CA ALA A 99 2.63 11.01 5.54
C ALA A 99 1.46 11.74 6.22
N TYR A 100 1.75 12.66 7.14
CA TYR A 100 0.72 13.44 7.83
C TYR A 100 0.00 14.39 6.85
N ASN A 101 0.74 15.14 6.03
CA ASN A 101 0.16 16.06 5.07
C ASN A 101 -0.71 15.33 4.04
N LYS A 102 -0.28 14.15 3.58
CA LYS A 102 -1.09 13.32 2.69
C LYS A 102 -2.38 12.82 3.36
N ALA A 103 -2.30 12.42 4.63
CA ALA A 103 -3.48 12.04 5.39
C ALA A 103 -4.47 13.22 5.54
N VAL A 104 -3.97 14.43 5.77
CA VAL A 104 -4.78 15.67 5.80
C VAL A 104 -5.44 15.97 4.45
N GLU A 105 -4.72 15.78 3.36
CA GLU A 105 -5.22 16.01 1.99
C GLU A 105 -6.34 15.04 1.61
N GLU A 106 -6.21 13.77 1.97
CA GLU A 106 -7.15 12.70 1.55
C GLU A 106 -8.26 12.40 2.56
N LYS A 107 -8.29 13.11 3.69
CA LYS A 107 -9.29 12.87 4.73
C LYS A 107 -10.70 13.11 4.15
N LYS A 108 -11.63 12.21 4.46
CA LYS A 108 -13.03 12.30 4.03
C LYS A 108 -13.92 13.07 5.01
N GLY A 109 -13.36 13.62 6.09
CA GLY A 109 -14.10 14.27 7.15
C GLY A 109 -13.36 15.46 7.76
N SER A 110 -13.94 16.05 8.81
CA SER A 110 -13.35 17.21 9.50
C SER A 110 -12.04 16.85 10.21
N VAL A 111 -11.94 15.63 10.75
CA VAL A 111 -10.81 15.13 11.54
C VAL A 111 -10.15 13.90 10.90
N LEU A 112 -8.91 13.64 11.29
CA LEU A 112 -8.18 12.44 10.90
C LEU A 112 -8.52 11.26 11.81
N ARG A 113 -9.06 10.18 11.25
CA ARG A 113 -9.54 9.01 12.02
C ARG A 113 -8.46 7.92 12.11
N THR A 114 -8.76 6.86 12.86
CA THR A 114 -7.91 5.67 12.99
C THR A 114 -7.51 5.07 11.65
N PHE A 115 -8.42 5.07 10.67
CA PHE A 115 -8.12 4.64 9.30
C PHE A 115 -7.00 5.48 8.66
N ASP A 116 -7.04 6.80 8.83
CA ASP A 116 -6.05 7.72 8.30
C ASP A 116 -4.70 7.55 9.02
N MET A 117 -4.72 7.25 10.33
CA MET A 117 -3.51 6.90 11.12
C MET A 117 -2.85 5.64 10.56
N VAL A 118 -3.61 4.57 10.35
CA VAL A 118 -3.11 3.32 9.77
C VAL A 118 -2.51 3.57 8.38
N LYS A 119 -3.16 4.40 7.57
CA LYS A 119 -2.69 4.75 6.23
C LYS A 119 -1.37 5.54 6.28
N ALA A 120 -1.26 6.53 7.15
CA ALA A 120 -0.04 7.31 7.35
C ALA A 120 1.13 6.43 7.85
N LEU A 121 0.87 5.52 8.79
CA LEU A 121 1.88 4.56 9.27
C LEU A 121 2.37 3.63 8.14
N LYS A 122 1.44 3.10 7.34
CA LYS A 122 1.77 2.27 6.16
C LYS A 122 2.62 3.05 5.16
N MET A 123 2.29 4.30 4.92
CA MET A 123 3.05 5.18 4.01
C MET A 123 4.48 5.37 4.50
N CYS A 124 4.68 5.70 5.78
CA CYS A 124 6.01 5.78 6.38
C CYS A 124 6.82 4.49 6.19
N GLN A 125 6.19 3.32 6.41
CA GLN A 125 6.83 2.02 6.24
C GLN A 125 7.19 1.72 4.78
N ILE A 126 6.26 1.93 3.85
CA ILE A 126 6.48 1.66 2.42
C ILE A 126 7.62 2.51 1.90
N ILE A 127 7.64 3.82 2.21
CA ILE A 127 8.72 4.70 1.79
C ILE A 127 10.07 4.22 2.34
N CYS A 128 10.13 3.84 3.63
CA CYS A 128 11.34 3.29 4.25
C CYS A 128 11.85 2.01 3.57
N VAL A 129 10.94 1.06 3.28
CA VAL A 129 11.31 -0.24 2.70
C VAL A 129 11.74 -0.07 1.25
N SER A 130 11.00 0.74 0.51
CA SER A 130 11.23 0.91 -0.93
C SER A 130 12.56 1.62 -1.19
N GLY A 131 12.90 2.65 -0.41
CA GLY A 131 14.20 3.32 -0.52
C GLY A 131 15.42 2.41 -0.20
N ARG A 132 15.20 1.22 0.36
CA ARG A 132 16.26 0.25 0.67
C ARG A 132 16.33 -0.92 -0.31
N ILE A 133 15.23 -1.21 -1.01
CA ILE A 133 15.09 -2.39 -1.86
C ILE A 133 14.64 -1.93 -3.23
N GLY A 134 15.60 -1.78 -4.15
CA GLY A 134 15.34 -1.32 -5.52
C GLY A 134 14.25 -2.11 -6.22
N LYS A 135 14.24 -3.44 -6.08
CA LYS A 135 13.21 -4.33 -6.64
C LYS A 135 11.77 -3.96 -6.24
N VAL A 136 11.56 -3.43 -5.03
CA VAL A 136 10.23 -2.99 -4.58
C VAL A 136 9.79 -1.75 -5.37
N ILE A 137 10.71 -0.81 -5.60
CA ILE A 137 10.43 0.40 -6.41
C ILE A 137 10.14 0.01 -7.85
N GLU A 138 10.94 -0.88 -8.43
CA GLU A 138 10.75 -1.37 -9.81
C GLU A 138 9.37 -2.01 -9.99
N LEU A 139 9.01 -2.93 -9.09
CA LEU A 139 7.72 -3.60 -9.14
C LEU A 139 6.56 -2.61 -8.98
N LEU A 140 6.68 -1.66 -8.05
CA LEU A 140 5.67 -0.62 -7.87
C LEU A 140 5.56 0.26 -9.11
N HIS A 141 6.66 0.55 -9.79
CA HIS A 141 6.66 1.36 -11.00
C HIS A 141 6.02 0.61 -12.18
N GLU A 142 6.48 -0.61 -12.47
CA GLU A 142 5.97 -1.46 -13.56
C GLU A 142 4.45 -1.69 -13.48
N LYS A 143 3.91 -1.71 -12.25
CA LYS A 143 2.48 -1.92 -11.98
C LYS A 143 1.71 -0.62 -11.74
N GLY A 144 2.27 0.56 -12.06
CA GLY A 144 1.62 1.86 -11.84
C GLY A 144 1.24 2.13 -10.37
N GLY A 145 1.92 1.48 -9.43
CA GLY A 145 1.71 1.54 -7.99
C GLY A 145 2.37 2.73 -7.29
N CYS A 146 3.37 3.37 -7.90
CA CYS A 146 4.13 4.46 -7.25
C CYS A 146 3.24 5.57 -6.68
N LYS A 147 2.26 6.04 -7.47
CA LYS A 147 1.30 7.06 -7.04
C LYS A 147 0.35 6.55 -5.95
N ARG A 148 -0.06 5.28 -6.01
CA ARG A 148 -0.93 4.63 -5.01
C ARG A 148 -0.27 4.50 -3.64
N VAL A 149 1.06 4.48 -3.59
CA VAL A 149 1.83 4.42 -2.34
C VAL A 149 2.53 5.73 -2.00
N TRP A 150 2.22 6.81 -2.73
CA TRP A 150 2.71 8.17 -2.49
C TRP A 150 4.24 8.28 -2.37
N MET A 151 4.94 7.48 -3.17
CA MET A 151 6.39 7.47 -3.25
C MET A 151 6.88 8.42 -4.33
N ASP A 152 7.96 9.15 -4.04
CA ASP A 152 8.69 9.88 -5.07
C ASP A 152 9.56 8.86 -5.81
N CYS A 153 9.07 8.43 -6.98
CA CYS A 153 9.77 7.48 -7.83
C CYS A 153 10.47 8.25 -8.93
N ASN A 154 11.80 8.24 -8.94
CA ASN A 154 12.60 8.91 -9.97
C ASN A 154 12.25 8.40 -11.38
N ARG A 155 11.93 7.10 -11.50
CA ARG A 155 11.49 6.51 -12.78
C ARG A 155 10.17 7.07 -13.28
N CYS A 156 9.27 7.55 -12.41
CA CYS A 156 8.04 8.21 -12.89
C CYS A 156 8.30 9.57 -13.56
N VAL A 157 9.48 10.16 -13.36
CA VAL A 157 9.91 11.38 -14.07
C VAL A 157 10.46 11.01 -15.45
N GLU A 158 11.21 9.92 -15.54
CA GLU A 158 11.88 9.46 -16.76
C GLU A 158 10.95 8.67 -17.70
N ASP A 159 10.10 7.81 -17.14
CA ASP A 159 9.17 6.91 -17.84
C ASP A 159 7.78 6.92 -17.16
N PRO A 160 6.92 7.89 -17.48
CA PRO A 160 5.61 8.00 -16.86
C PRO A 160 4.68 6.86 -17.30
N VAL A 161 4.36 5.96 -16.37
CA VAL A 161 3.35 4.91 -16.60
C VAL A 161 1.94 5.54 -16.65
N PRO A 162 1.15 5.33 -17.74
CA PRO A 162 -0.21 5.85 -17.83
C PRO A 162 -1.06 5.35 -16.66
N MET A 163 -1.71 6.26 -15.95
CA MET A 163 -2.71 5.89 -14.94
C MET A 163 -4.09 5.83 -15.58
N GLU A 164 -4.60 4.63 -15.85
CA GLU A 164 -6.01 4.45 -16.20
C GLU A 164 -6.88 4.86 -14.99
N HIS A 165 -7.81 5.79 -15.21
CA HIS A 165 -8.76 6.30 -14.20
C HIS A 165 -10.02 5.45 -14.14
#